data_AF-A0AAN6RB19-F1
#
_entry.id   AF-A0AAN6RB19-F1
#
_cell.length_a   1.000
_cell.length_b   1.000
_cell.length_c   1.000
_cell.angle_alpha   90.00
_cell.angle_beta   90.00
_cell.angle_gamma   90.00
#
_symmetry.space_group_name_H-M   'P 1'
#
loop_
_entity.id
_entity.type
_entity.pdbx_description
1 polymer ?
#
loop_
_entity_poly.entity_id
_entity_poly.type
_entity_poly.pdbx_seq_one_letter_code
_entity_poly.pdbx_strand_id
1 'polypeptide(L)'
;MPLLTLHLLTLHPTTTAKSFVHQLRQSPNTEVIVASRPRHVVVRSNILDQNPLLTTDWDLLVLLRSPDNAIPASLRASAVKREYSVHVGIPSKLLATFPARDAKLKREAAAAPLTGALDAARAKRSSQSLELSPDLVEFMDELLKSHRGPVTMLNLLHFHAGGKAEYYKYGQGFVKVAGKRGGDAKLVGNVVKPAAGQSDSRGPSERPEGDWWNEISIVHYPSIRHFCDMLAGQDYQEINAKHRLGALRDTFLLCTTEFDVETGPAGAKL
;
A
#
# COMPACT_ATOMS: atom_id res chain seq x y z
N MET A 1 20.18 -4.48 -0.47
CA MET A 1 18.79 -4.15 -0.12
C MET A 1 18.33 -5.19 0.88
N PRO A 2 18.07 -4.84 2.15
CA PRO A 2 17.50 -5.79 3.09
C PRO A 2 16.26 -6.47 2.51
N LEU A 3 16.16 -7.78 2.76
CA LEU A 3 15.02 -8.58 2.39
C LEU A 3 13.93 -8.42 3.45
N LEU A 4 12.71 -8.25 2.98
CA LEU A 4 11.48 -8.17 3.76
C LEU A 4 10.42 -8.98 3.03
N THR A 5 9.33 -9.27 3.74
CA THR A 5 8.16 -9.92 3.15
C THR A 5 6.93 -9.09 3.40
N LEU A 6 6.21 -8.79 2.32
CA LEU A 6 4.89 -8.22 2.37
C LEU A 6 3.89 -9.36 2.47
N HIS A 7 2.99 -9.29 3.44
CA HIS A 7 1.89 -10.23 3.62
C HIS A 7 0.55 -9.51 3.60
N LEU A 8 -0.45 -10.12 2.95
CA LEU A 8 -1.86 -9.92 3.22
C LEU A 8 -2.39 -11.20 3.88
N LEU A 9 -3.08 -11.05 4.99
CA LEU A 9 -3.52 -12.16 5.84
C LEU A 9 -5.01 -12.09 6.08
N THR A 10 -5.68 -13.22 5.92
CA THR A 10 -6.98 -13.49 6.56
C THR A 10 -6.70 -14.28 7.83
N LEU A 11 -7.21 -13.82 8.96
CA LEU A 11 -6.97 -14.43 10.27
C LEU A 11 -8.12 -15.37 10.66
N HIS A 12 -7.85 -16.27 11.61
CA HIS A 12 -8.91 -17.05 12.24
C HIS A 12 -9.86 -16.11 13.00
N PRO A 13 -11.19 -16.40 13.05
CA PRO A 13 -12.17 -15.53 13.73
C PRO A 13 -11.89 -15.28 15.22
N THR A 14 -11.13 -16.18 15.86
CA THR A 14 -10.69 -16.06 17.25
C THR A 14 -9.52 -15.09 17.45
N THR A 15 -8.90 -14.60 16.37
CA THR A 15 -7.72 -13.74 16.41
C THR A 15 -8.03 -12.37 15.79
N THR A 16 -7.82 -11.31 16.57
CA THR A 16 -7.93 -9.95 16.03
C THR A 16 -6.61 -9.52 15.36
N ALA A 17 -6.69 -8.67 14.33
CA ALA A 17 -5.49 -8.13 13.68
C ALA A 17 -4.55 -7.39 14.67
N LYS A 18 -5.12 -6.63 15.62
CA LYS A 18 -4.33 -5.91 16.63
C LYS A 18 -3.59 -6.88 17.57
N SER A 19 -4.25 -7.91 18.08
CA SER A 19 -3.60 -8.91 18.94
C SER A 19 -2.53 -9.70 18.19
N PHE A 20 -2.77 -10.02 16.91
CA PHE A 20 -1.78 -10.71 16.08
C PHE A 20 -0.54 -9.85 15.82
N VAL A 21 -0.71 -8.57 15.48
CA VAL A 21 0.42 -7.63 15.29
C VAL A 21 1.23 -7.47 16.58
N HIS A 22 0.57 -7.43 17.74
CA HIS A 22 1.25 -7.40 19.03
C HIS A 22 2.12 -8.66 19.25
N GLN A 23 1.58 -9.86 18.98
CA GLN A 23 2.33 -11.12 19.07
C GLN A 23 3.51 -11.17 18.07
N LEU A 24 3.33 -10.65 16.84
CA LEU A 24 4.41 -10.54 15.87
C LEU A 24 5.57 -9.68 16.41
N ARG A 25 5.27 -8.52 17.01
CA ARG A 25 6.31 -7.63 17.58
C ARG A 25 7.04 -8.25 18.77
N GLN A 26 6.42 -9.19 19.47
CA GLN A 26 7.03 -9.94 20.57
C GLN A 26 7.81 -11.17 20.09
N SER A 27 7.68 -11.54 18.81
CA SER A 27 8.35 -12.72 18.27
C SER A 27 9.85 -12.46 18.11
N PRO A 28 10.72 -13.42 18.50
CA PRO A 28 12.16 -13.25 18.39
C PRO A 28 12.59 -12.86 16.97
N ASN A 29 13.48 -11.87 16.87
CA ASN A 29 14.07 -11.41 15.60
C ASN A 29 13.04 -11.00 14.52
N THR A 30 11.83 -10.64 14.92
CA THR A 30 10.76 -10.19 14.02
C THR A 30 10.59 -8.68 14.13
N GLU A 31 10.84 -7.98 13.04
CA GLU A 31 10.72 -6.52 12.92
C GLU A 31 9.50 -6.19 12.04
N VAL A 32 8.43 -5.68 12.64
CA VAL A 32 7.25 -5.21 11.91
C VAL A 32 7.47 -3.76 11.46
N ILE A 33 7.58 -3.55 10.15
CA ILE A 33 7.82 -2.22 9.56
C ILE A 33 6.50 -1.50 9.33
N VAL A 34 5.52 -2.15 8.69
CA VAL A 34 4.19 -1.60 8.45
C VAL A 34 3.16 -2.63 8.89
N ALA A 35 2.12 -2.19 9.60
CA ALA A 35 0.95 -2.99 9.91
C ALA A 35 -0.30 -2.15 9.68
N SER A 36 -1.17 -2.59 8.77
CA SER A 36 -2.36 -1.83 8.39
C SER A 36 -3.55 -2.73 8.11
N ARG A 37 -4.74 -2.17 8.25
CA ARG A 37 -6.01 -2.81 7.91
C ARG A 37 -6.37 -2.50 6.46
N PRO A 38 -6.54 -3.52 5.59
CA PRO A 38 -7.12 -3.34 4.26
C PRO A 38 -8.50 -2.70 4.33
N ARG A 39 -8.78 -1.73 3.45
CA ARG A 39 -10.05 -1.00 3.40
C ARG A 39 -10.78 -1.14 2.08
N HIS A 40 -10.08 -0.92 0.97
CA HIS A 40 -10.70 -0.89 -0.35
C HIS A 40 -9.68 -1.06 -1.47
N VAL A 41 -10.02 -1.88 -2.47
CA VAL A 41 -9.20 -2.05 -3.68
C VAL A 41 -9.55 -0.92 -4.66
N VAL A 42 -8.66 0.07 -4.75
CA VAL A 42 -8.82 1.25 -5.62
C VAL A 42 -8.58 0.89 -7.08
N VAL A 43 -7.54 0.10 -7.36
CA VAL A 43 -7.24 -0.40 -8.71
C VAL A 43 -7.09 -1.90 -8.66
N ARG A 44 -7.88 -2.58 -9.48
CA ARG A 44 -7.89 -4.04 -9.59
C ARG A 44 -6.82 -4.49 -10.60
N SER A 45 -6.06 -5.50 -10.21
CA SER A 45 -5.18 -6.23 -11.13
C SER A 45 -6.01 -6.96 -12.18
N ASN A 46 -5.55 -6.97 -13.43
CA ASN A 46 -6.23 -7.67 -14.53
C ASN A 46 -5.41 -8.82 -15.13
N ILE A 47 -4.19 -9.06 -14.65
CA ILE A 47 -3.30 -10.08 -15.21
C ILE A 47 -2.68 -10.92 -14.09
N LEU A 48 -2.05 -10.27 -13.11
CA LEU A 48 -1.24 -10.93 -12.11
C LEU A 48 -2.02 -11.16 -10.81
N ASP A 49 -1.98 -12.41 -10.34
CA ASP A 49 -2.40 -12.82 -9.00
C ASP A 49 -3.84 -12.38 -8.61
N GLN A 50 -4.72 -12.21 -9.60
CA GLN A 50 -6.12 -11.80 -9.39
C GLN A 50 -6.79 -12.66 -8.32
N ASN A 51 -6.55 -13.97 -8.38
CA ASN A 51 -6.74 -14.88 -7.26
C ASN A 51 -5.33 -15.14 -6.67
N PRO A 52 -5.08 -14.83 -5.37
CA PRO A 52 -6.06 -14.53 -4.33
C PRO A 52 -6.35 -13.03 -4.08
N LEU A 53 -5.70 -12.08 -4.76
CA LEU A 53 -5.75 -10.66 -4.37
C LEU A 53 -7.17 -10.06 -4.35
N LEU A 54 -8.02 -10.45 -5.30
CA LEU A 54 -9.38 -9.90 -5.50
C LEU A 54 -10.50 -10.82 -5.00
N THR A 55 -10.16 -12.05 -4.63
CA THR A 55 -11.14 -13.09 -4.23
C THR A 55 -11.14 -13.36 -2.73
N THR A 56 -10.24 -12.71 -1.99
CA THR A 56 -10.05 -12.92 -0.55
C THR A 56 -10.25 -11.61 0.20
N ASP A 57 -11.03 -11.66 1.28
CA ASP A 57 -11.11 -10.57 2.24
C ASP A 57 -9.89 -10.62 3.17
N TRP A 58 -9.11 -9.55 3.14
CA TRP A 58 -7.87 -9.44 3.89
C TRP A 58 -8.09 -8.64 5.18
N ASP A 59 -7.71 -9.22 6.32
CA ASP A 59 -7.83 -8.58 7.64
C ASP A 59 -6.63 -7.69 7.97
N LEU A 60 -5.47 -8.04 7.43
CA LEU A 60 -4.17 -7.47 7.83
C LEU A 60 -3.20 -7.43 6.65
N LEU A 61 -2.65 -6.24 6.38
CA LEU A 61 -1.43 -6.06 5.63
C LEU A 61 -0.27 -5.88 6.61
N VAL A 62 0.79 -6.67 6.46
CA VAL A 62 2.04 -6.50 7.21
C VAL A 62 3.25 -6.54 6.29
N LEU A 63 4.17 -5.59 6.46
CA LEU A 63 5.52 -5.64 5.91
C LEU A 63 6.48 -5.88 7.07
N LEU A 64 7.25 -6.96 7.01
CA LEU A 64 8.12 -7.35 8.12
C LEU A 64 9.47 -7.90 7.64
N ARG A 65 10.43 -7.90 8.56
CA ARG A 65 11.65 -8.71 8.48
C ARG A 65 11.59 -9.77 9.57
N SER A 66 11.92 -11.01 9.22
CA SER A 66 12.01 -12.14 10.15
C SER A 66 13.08 -13.13 9.65
N PRO A 67 13.57 -14.06 10.50
CA PRO A 67 14.64 -14.98 10.13
C PRO A 67 14.38 -15.78 8.85
N ASP A 68 13.13 -16.22 8.66
CA ASP A 68 12.72 -17.05 7.53
C ASP A 68 12.02 -16.26 6.42
N ASN A 69 12.03 -14.92 6.46
CA ASN A 69 11.25 -14.06 5.55
C ASN A 69 9.75 -14.45 5.53
N ALA A 70 9.23 -14.85 6.68
CA ALA A 70 7.92 -15.44 6.85
C ALA A 70 7.31 -15.06 8.20
N ILE A 71 5.99 -15.18 8.32
CA ILE A 71 5.32 -15.18 9.63
C ILE A 71 5.92 -16.32 10.48
N PRO A 72 6.25 -16.10 11.77
CA PRO A 72 6.72 -17.16 12.65
C PRO A 72 5.80 -18.39 12.61
N ALA A 73 6.37 -19.59 12.49
CA ALA A 73 5.61 -20.81 12.19
C ALA A 73 4.48 -21.10 13.19
N SER A 74 4.72 -20.86 14.48
CA SER A 74 3.71 -21.02 15.54
C SER A 74 2.51 -20.08 15.34
N LEU A 75 2.77 -18.79 15.09
CA LEU A 75 1.73 -17.79 14.85
C LEU A 75 0.99 -18.04 13.54
N ARG A 76 1.70 -18.45 12.49
CA ARG A 76 1.07 -18.84 11.22
C ARG A 76 0.08 -19.98 11.45
N ALA A 77 0.52 -21.06 12.11
CA ALA A 77 -0.32 -22.22 12.35
C ALA A 77 -1.54 -21.94 13.24
N SER A 78 -1.41 -21.05 14.23
CA SER A 78 -2.50 -20.77 15.18
C SER A 78 -3.50 -19.71 14.71
N ALA A 79 -3.09 -18.77 13.86
CA ALA A 79 -3.87 -17.56 13.60
C ALA A 79 -4.11 -17.23 12.12
N VAL A 80 -3.33 -17.78 11.18
CA VAL A 80 -3.45 -17.41 9.75
C VAL A 80 -4.31 -18.43 9.00
N LYS A 81 -5.42 -17.97 8.42
CA LYS A 81 -6.34 -18.78 7.61
C LYS A 81 -5.97 -18.75 6.13
N ARG A 82 -5.63 -17.58 5.59
CA ARG A 82 -5.16 -17.38 4.21
C ARG A 82 -4.02 -16.37 4.21
N GLU A 83 -3.09 -16.54 3.29
CA GLU A 83 -1.90 -15.71 3.15
C GLU A 83 -1.64 -15.44 1.67
N TYR A 84 -1.48 -14.17 1.33
CA TYR A 84 -0.77 -13.74 0.14
C TYR A 84 0.55 -13.12 0.58
N SER A 85 1.67 -13.56 0.03
CA SER A 85 3.00 -13.06 0.37
C SER A 85 3.85 -12.80 -0.87
N VAL A 86 4.71 -11.78 -0.79
CA VAL A 86 5.76 -11.50 -1.78
C VAL A 86 7.04 -11.04 -1.09
N HIS A 87 8.17 -11.54 -1.58
CA HIS A 87 9.50 -11.12 -1.12
C HIS A 87 9.92 -9.80 -1.75
N VAL A 88 10.43 -8.88 -0.94
CA VAL A 88 10.74 -7.51 -1.35
C VAL A 88 12.12 -7.08 -0.85
N GLY A 89 12.95 -6.57 -1.75
CA GLY A 89 14.17 -5.87 -1.42
C GLY A 89 13.93 -4.36 -1.31
N ILE A 90 14.10 -3.79 -0.12
CA ILE A 90 13.97 -2.34 0.11
C ILE A 90 15.37 -1.73 0.35
N PRO A 91 15.67 -0.51 -0.16
CA PRO A 91 16.93 0.17 0.15
C PRO A 91 17.12 0.43 1.65
N SER A 92 18.31 0.10 2.20
CA SER A 92 18.60 0.25 3.64
C SER A 92 18.40 1.68 4.15
N LYS A 93 18.74 2.68 3.33
CA LYS A 93 18.57 4.10 3.67
C LYS A 93 17.10 4.47 3.88
N LEU A 94 16.19 3.94 3.05
CA LEU A 94 14.76 4.16 3.23
C LEU A 94 14.28 3.53 4.54
N LEU A 95 14.66 2.28 4.81
CA LEU A 95 14.30 1.58 6.05
C LEU A 95 14.82 2.30 7.30
N ALA A 96 16.08 2.71 7.31
CA ALA A 96 16.69 3.39 8.45
C ALA A 96 15.99 4.70 8.82
N THR A 97 15.48 5.44 7.83
CA THR A 97 14.76 6.71 8.04
C THR A 97 13.25 6.55 8.19
N PHE A 98 12.71 5.36 7.91
CA PHE A 98 11.28 5.13 7.82
C PHE A 98 10.53 5.48 9.11
N PRO A 99 10.93 5.03 10.32
CA PRO A 99 10.16 5.33 11.54
C PRO A 99 9.99 6.84 11.80
N ALA A 100 11.06 7.61 11.64
CA ALA A 100 11.03 9.06 11.83
C ALA A 100 10.21 9.77 10.75
N ARG A 101 10.35 9.35 9.49
CA ARG A 101 9.60 9.91 8.35
C ARG A 101 8.11 9.63 8.48
N ASP A 102 7.74 8.39 8.78
CA ASP A 102 6.36 7.95 8.93
C ASP A 102 5.67 8.67 10.09
N ALA A 103 6.32 8.75 11.26
CA ALA A 103 5.80 9.52 12.40
C ALA A 103 5.63 11.01 12.07
N LYS A 104 6.56 11.61 11.30
CA LYS A 104 6.45 13.01 10.86
C LYS A 104 5.21 13.21 9.98
N LEU A 105 5.05 12.40 8.94
CA LEU A 105 3.91 12.49 8.01
C LEU A 105 2.58 12.36 8.75
N LYS A 106 2.46 11.39 9.66
CA LYS A 106 1.24 11.19 10.47
C LYS A 106 0.92 12.38 11.36
N ARG A 107 1.92 13.01 11.99
CA ARG A 107 1.71 14.23 12.81
C ARG A 107 1.27 15.44 11.97
N GLU A 108 1.85 15.60 10.78
CA GLU A 108 1.61 16.75 9.90
C GLU A 108 0.32 16.61 9.08
N ALA A 109 -0.26 15.40 9.01
CA ALA A 109 -1.43 15.09 8.22
C ALA A 109 -2.62 16.04 8.45
N ALA A 110 -2.92 16.39 9.70
CA ALA A 110 -4.05 17.26 10.00
C ALA A 110 -3.90 18.70 9.46
N ALA A 111 -2.66 19.14 9.20
CA ALA A 111 -2.34 20.46 8.69
C ALA A 111 -2.13 20.50 7.16
N ALA A 112 -2.17 19.35 6.49
CA ALA A 112 -1.98 19.28 5.06
C ALA A 112 -3.12 19.99 4.30
N PRO A 113 -2.82 20.79 3.26
CA PRO A 113 -3.85 21.50 2.53
C PRO A 113 -4.51 20.59 1.48
N LEU A 114 -5.76 20.93 1.16
CA LEU A 114 -6.45 20.44 -0.04
C LEU A 114 -6.39 21.50 -1.13
N THR A 115 -6.37 21.08 -2.39
CA THR A 115 -6.35 22.02 -3.52
C THR A 115 -7.74 22.47 -3.96
N GLY A 116 -8.79 21.77 -3.53
CA GLY A 116 -10.18 22.01 -3.95
C GLY A 116 -10.51 21.36 -5.30
N ALA A 117 -9.58 20.59 -5.87
CA ALA A 117 -9.79 19.90 -7.13
C ALA A 117 -10.93 18.87 -7.04
N LEU A 118 -11.04 18.16 -5.90
CA LEU A 118 -12.15 17.23 -5.68
C LEU A 118 -13.51 17.92 -5.69
N ASP A 119 -13.62 19.06 -4.99
CA ASP A 119 -14.88 19.81 -4.89
C ASP A 119 -15.27 20.38 -6.25
N ALA A 120 -14.29 20.90 -7.02
CA ALA A 120 -14.50 21.36 -8.38
C ALA A 120 -14.92 20.23 -9.34
N ALA A 121 -14.35 19.03 -9.20
CA ALA A 121 -14.71 17.86 -10.00
C ALA A 121 -16.15 17.40 -9.70
N ARG A 122 -16.57 17.38 -8.42
CA ARG A 122 -17.95 17.03 -8.04
C ARG A 122 -18.99 18.02 -8.56
N ALA A 123 -18.65 19.32 -8.65
CA ALA A 123 -19.54 20.34 -9.18
C ALA A 123 -19.77 20.21 -10.70
N LYS A 124 -18.78 19.71 -11.43
CA LYS A 124 -18.86 19.47 -12.88
C LYS A 124 -19.48 18.09 -13.13
N ARG A 125 -20.82 18.02 -13.22
CA ARG A 125 -21.64 16.81 -13.50
C ARG A 125 -21.21 15.96 -14.72
N SER A 126 -20.17 16.33 -15.48
CA SER A 126 -19.76 15.63 -16.71
C SER A 126 -18.26 15.52 -16.98
N SER A 127 -17.34 15.78 -16.03
CA SER A 127 -15.91 15.60 -16.32
C SER A 127 -15.39 14.26 -15.82
N GLN A 128 -15.18 13.34 -16.76
CA GLN A 128 -14.51 12.06 -16.58
C GLN A 128 -13.08 12.26 -16.07
N SER A 129 -12.88 12.35 -14.76
CA SER A 129 -11.59 11.96 -14.19
C SER A 129 -11.57 10.44 -14.24
N LEU A 130 -10.86 9.88 -15.22
CA LEU A 130 -10.77 8.42 -15.45
C LEU A 130 -10.38 7.64 -14.18
N GLU A 131 -9.69 8.31 -13.25
CA GLU A 131 -9.14 7.71 -12.03
C GLU A 131 -10.05 7.90 -10.79
N LEU A 132 -10.97 8.87 -10.80
CA LEU A 132 -11.90 9.09 -9.67
C LEU A 132 -13.24 8.41 -9.98
N SER A 133 -13.32 7.10 -9.71
CA SER A 133 -14.53 6.32 -9.95
C SER A 133 -15.65 6.67 -8.95
N PRO A 134 -16.93 6.47 -9.31
CA PRO A 134 -18.05 6.61 -8.38
C PRO A 134 -17.91 5.73 -7.13
N ASP A 135 -17.41 4.50 -7.30
CA ASP A 135 -17.14 3.54 -6.22
C ASP A 135 -16.09 4.07 -5.22
N LEU A 136 -15.00 4.65 -5.72
CA LEU A 136 -13.99 5.28 -4.87
C LEU A 136 -14.54 6.50 -4.11
N VAL A 137 -15.41 7.27 -4.75
CA VAL A 137 -16.10 8.42 -4.14
C VAL A 137 -17.02 7.97 -3.01
N GLU A 138 -17.82 6.93 -3.23
CA GLU A 138 -18.70 6.34 -2.21
C GLU A 138 -17.88 5.77 -1.05
N PHE A 139 -16.84 4.99 -1.35
CA PHE A 139 -15.92 4.48 -0.33
C PHE A 139 -15.28 5.60 0.49
N MET A 140 -14.84 6.68 -0.15
CA MET A 140 -14.28 7.84 0.55
C MET A 140 -15.30 8.45 1.52
N ASP A 141 -16.53 8.69 1.04
CA ASP A 141 -17.60 9.28 1.85
C ASP A 141 -17.98 8.37 3.04
N GLU A 142 -17.97 7.04 2.85
CA GLU A 142 -18.19 6.05 3.91
C GLU A 142 -17.03 6.01 4.92
N LEU A 143 -15.78 5.92 4.44
CA LEU A 143 -14.61 5.86 5.31
C LEU A 143 -14.51 7.09 6.22
N LEU A 144 -14.81 8.28 5.69
CA LEU A 144 -14.77 9.55 6.45
C LEU A 144 -15.75 9.60 7.63
N LYS A 145 -16.76 8.71 7.68
CA LYS A 145 -17.67 8.58 8.83
C LYS A 145 -16.96 7.98 10.05
N SER A 146 -15.99 7.10 9.84
CA SER A 146 -15.29 6.37 10.90
C SER A 146 -13.80 6.68 11.01
N HIS A 147 -13.16 7.18 9.95
CA HIS A 147 -11.73 7.45 9.88
C HIS A 147 -11.44 8.69 9.02
N ARG A 148 -11.04 9.79 9.67
CA ARG A 148 -10.65 11.05 9.01
C ARG A 148 -9.15 11.25 8.91
N GLY A 149 -8.37 10.35 9.53
CA GLY A 149 -6.93 10.44 9.63
C GLY A 149 -6.19 9.87 8.41
N PRO A 150 -4.87 9.69 8.55
CA PRO A 150 -4.01 9.17 7.49
C PRO A 150 -4.48 7.86 6.89
N VAL A 151 -4.31 7.73 5.57
CA VAL A 151 -4.44 6.45 4.85
C VAL A 151 -3.12 6.09 4.19
N THR A 152 -2.93 4.80 3.97
CA THR A 152 -1.75 4.24 3.33
C THR A 152 -2.18 3.46 2.10
N MET A 153 -1.49 3.66 0.99
CA MET A 153 -1.75 2.98 -0.27
C MET A 153 -0.62 1.99 -0.53
N LEU A 154 -0.97 0.70 -0.62
CA LEU A 154 -0.09 -0.33 -1.17
C LEU A 154 -0.29 -0.38 -2.69
N ASN A 155 0.79 -0.18 -3.44
CA ASN A 155 0.82 -0.50 -4.87
C ASN A 155 1.65 -1.76 -5.08
N LEU A 156 1.14 -2.69 -5.89
CA LEU A 156 1.93 -3.69 -6.60
C LEU A 156 1.97 -3.30 -8.07
N LEU A 157 3.16 -3.26 -8.66
CA LEU A 157 3.39 -2.70 -9.99
C LEU A 157 4.07 -3.72 -10.89
N HIS A 158 3.54 -3.87 -12.10
CA HIS A 158 4.17 -4.61 -13.18
C HIS A 158 4.39 -3.70 -14.37
N PHE A 159 5.61 -3.65 -14.89
CA PHE A 159 5.98 -2.77 -15.98
C PHE A 159 5.93 -3.49 -17.32
N HIS A 160 5.62 -2.76 -18.39
CA HIS A 160 6.00 -3.19 -19.72
C HIS A 160 7.53 -3.24 -19.86
N ALA A 161 8.04 -3.93 -20.88
CA ALA A 161 9.46 -3.87 -21.23
C ALA A 161 9.87 -2.39 -21.44
N GLY A 162 10.91 -1.95 -20.73
CA GLY A 162 11.35 -0.55 -20.73
C GLY A 162 10.47 0.43 -19.92
N GLY A 163 9.30 0.00 -19.44
CA GLY A 163 8.33 0.84 -18.73
C GLY A 163 8.84 1.40 -17.40
N LYS A 164 9.75 0.70 -16.71
CA LYS A 164 10.31 1.15 -15.43
C LYS A 164 10.99 2.53 -15.52
N ALA A 165 11.68 2.81 -16.62
CA ALA A 165 12.34 4.11 -16.81
C ALA A 165 11.32 5.26 -16.96
N GLU A 166 10.20 5.00 -17.63
CA GLU A 166 9.12 5.97 -17.78
C GLU A 166 8.34 6.15 -16.46
N TYR A 167 8.10 5.06 -15.74
CA TYR A 167 7.50 5.10 -14.41
C TYR A 167 8.37 5.85 -13.39
N TYR A 168 9.70 5.78 -13.52
CA TYR A 168 10.60 6.58 -12.69
C TYR A 168 10.36 8.10 -12.91
N LYS A 169 10.12 8.54 -14.15
CA LYS A 169 9.73 9.94 -14.44
C LYS A 169 8.38 10.29 -13.82
N TYR A 170 7.42 9.36 -13.85
CA TYR A 170 6.17 9.50 -13.10
C TYR A 170 6.45 9.72 -11.61
N GLY A 171 7.28 8.90 -10.99
CA GLY A 171 7.66 9.03 -9.57
C GLY A 171 8.26 10.40 -9.23
N GLN A 172 9.11 10.95 -10.10
CA GLN A 172 9.68 12.29 -9.92
C GLN A 172 8.61 13.40 -9.99
N GLY A 173 7.64 13.28 -10.89
CA GLY A 173 6.50 14.19 -10.98
C GLY A 173 5.54 14.03 -9.79
N PHE A 174 5.28 12.79 -9.40
CA PHE A 174 4.38 12.40 -8.32
C PHE A 174 4.79 13.04 -7.00
N VAL A 175 6.08 13.04 -6.64
CA VAL A 175 6.57 13.69 -5.40
C VAL A 175 6.14 15.15 -5.32
N LYS A 176 6.18 15.89 -6.43
CA LYS A 176 5.77 17.29 -6.47
C LYS A 176 4.25 17.45 -6.35
N VAL A 177 3.49 16.62 -7.07
CA VAL A 177 2.03 16.73 -7.14
C VAL A 177 1.35 16.23 -5.87
N ALA A 178 1.77 15.07 -5.36
CA ALA A 178 1.26 14.51 -4.11
C ALA A 178 1.69 15.37 -2.91
N GLY A 179 2.92 15.89 -2.92
CA GLY A 179 3.45 16.73 -1.85
C GLY A 179 2.63 18.00 -1.58
N LYS A 180 1.98 18.58 -2.61
CA LYS A 180 1.04 19.70 -2.44
C LYS A 180 -0.15 19.38 -1.52
N ARG A 181 -0.45 18.10 -1.35
CA ARG A 181 -1.59 17.57 -0.58
C ARG A 181 -1.10 16.71 0.61
N GLY A 182 0.18 16.84 0.97
CA GLY A 182 0.82 16.04 2.02
C GLY A 182 1.04 14.57 1.67
N GLY A 183 0.83 14.16 0.42
CA GLY A 183 1.09 12.79 -0.03
C GLY A 183 2.58 12.51 -0.20
N ASP A 184 3.02 11.30 0.18
CA ASP A 184 4.44 10.95 0.20
C ASP A 184 4.67 9.44 -0.01
N ALA A 185 5.59 9.08 -0.91
CA ALA A 185 6.03 7.69 -1.10
C ALA A 185 7.04 7.30 0.00
N LYS A 186 6.52 6.69 1.08
CA LYS A 186 7.28 6.35 2.29
C LYS A 186 8.31 5.25 2.03
N LEU A 187 7.89 4.20 1.32
CA LEU A 187 8.72 3.05 0.97
C LEU A 187 8.51 2.67 -0.49
N VAL A 188 9.60 2.28 -1.15
CA VAL A 188 9.61 1.66 -2.47
C VAL A 188 10.59 0.50 -2.42
N GLY A 189 10.23 -0.64 -2.97
CA GLY A 189 11.05 -1.84 -2.96
C GLY A 189 10.83 -2.69 -4.20
N ASN A 190 11.88 -3.37 -4.65
CA ASN A 190 11.75 -4.31 -5.76
C ASN A 190 11.22 -5.63 -5.22
N VAL A 191 10.25 -6.22 -5.91
CA VAL A 191 9.88 -7.60 -5.66
C VAL A 191 11.01 -8.48 -6.18
N VAL A 192 11.46 -9.45 -5.38
CA VAL A 192 12.62 -10.30 -5.66
C VAL A 192 12.26 -11.77 -5.66
N LYS A 193 13.08 -12.60 -6.29
CA LYS A 193 12.94 -14.06 -6.21
C LYS A 193 13.07 -14.52 -4.75
N PRO A 194 12.22 -15.44 -4.27
CA PRO A 194 12.40 -16.05 -2.96
C PRO A 194 13.76 -16.75 -2.87
N ALA A 195 14.33 -16.87 -1.67
CA ALA A 195 15.56 -17.64 -1.49
C ALA A 195 15.35 -19.12 -1.86
N ALA A 196 16.44 -19.84 -2.14
CA ALA A 196 16.35 -21.27 -2.44
C ALA A 196 15.65 -22.03 -1.31
N GLY A 197 14.66 -22.87 -1.67
CA GLY A 197 13.83 -23.59 -0.70
C GLY A 197 12.68 -22.80 -0.09
N GLN A 198 12.53 -21.51 -0.44
CA GLN A 198 11.39 -20.68 -0.06
C GLN A 198 10.44 -20.51 -1.25
N SER A 199 9.17 -20.23 -0.95
CA SER A 199 8.15 -19.89 -1.92
C SER A 199 7.35 -18.69 -1.43
N ASP A 200 6.65 -18.03 -2.34
CA ASP A 200 5.65 -17.04 -2.01
C ASP A 200 4.41 -17.20 -2.88
N SER A 201 3.44 -16.30 -2.75
CA SER A 201 2.12 -16.49 -3.34
C SER A 201 2.04 -16.21 -4.84
N ARG A 202 3.17 -15.88 -5.49
CA ARG A 202 3.25 -15.72 -6.96
C ARG A 202 3.29 -17.06 -7.69
N GLY A 203 3.24 -18.19 -6.98
CA GLY A 203 3.19 -19.52 -7.60
C GLY A 203 4.57 -20.19 -7.71
N PRO A 204 4.76 -21.13 -8.66
CA PRO A 204 5.98 -21.94 -8.76
C PRO A 204 7.24 -21.10 -8.94
N SER A 205 8.38 -21.60 -8.44
CA SER A 205 9.67 -20.89 -8.47
C SER A 205 10.23 -20.67 -9.89
N GLU A 206 9.65 -21.40 -10.84
CA GLU A 206 9.95 -21.43 -12.27
C GLU A 206 9.09 -20.43 -13.06
N ARG A 207 8.08 -19.79 -12.42
CA ARG A 207 7.28 -18.75 -13.07
C ARG A 207 8.22 -17.67 -13.61
N PRO A 208 8.14 -17.29 -14.91
CA PRO A 208 9.02 -16.29 -15.48
C PRO A 208 8.95 -14.96 -14.74
N GLU A 209 10.10 -14.31 -14.50
CA GLU A 209 10.16 -13.00 -13.83
C GLU A 209 9.33 -11.93 -14.57
N GLY A 210 9.19 -12.07 -15.89
CA GLY A 210 8.33 -11.22 -16.73
C GLY A 210 6.84 -11.31 -16.41
N ASP A 211 6.41 -12.28 -15.59
CA ASP A 211 5.04 -12.42 -15.10
C ASP A 211 4.97 -12.27 -13.57
N TRP A 212 5.92 -11.55 -12.97
CA TRP A 212 5.86 -11.19 -11.55
C TRP A 212 5.54 -9.71 -11.39
N TRP A 213 4.98 -9.34 -10.24
CA TRP A 213 5.13 -7.96 -9.76
C TRP A 213 6.61 -7.59 -9.75
N ASN A 214 6.96 -6.39 -10.19
CA ASN A 214 8.34 -5.91 -10.22
C ASN A 214 8.65 -5.05 -8.99
N GLU A 215 7.68 -4.29 -8.51
CA GLU A 215 7.89 -3.27 -7.49
C GLU A 215 6.67 -3.16 -6.56
N ILE A 216 6.94 -2.88 -5.29
CA ILE A 216 5.94 -2.38 -4.36
C ILE A 216 6.21 -0.93 -4.02
N SER A 217 5.15 -0.17 -3.75
CA SER A 217 5.27 1.11 -3.06
C SER A 217 4.22 1.25 -1.96
N ILE A 218 4.62 1.89 -0.85
CA ILE A 218 3.77 2.22 0.28
C ILE A 218 3.73 3.74 0.38
N VAL A 219 2.56 4.30 0.13
CA VAL A 219 2.38 5.75 -0.03
C VAL A 219 1.43 6.27 1.04
N HIS A 220 1.83 7.32 1.74
CA HIS A 220 1.01 8.02 2.70
C HIS A 220 0.15 9.08 2.02
N TYR A 221 -1.07 9.23 2.51
CA TYR A 221 -1.87 10.43 2.32
C TYR A 221 -2.44 10.89 3.67
N PRO A 222 -2.59 12.21 3.90
CA PRO A 222 -3.13 12.73 5.15
C PRO A 222 -4.57 12.28 5.46
N SER A 223 -5.36 12.00 4.42
CA SER A 223 -6.62 11.28 4.50
C SER A 223 -7.05 10.75 3.13
N ILE A 224 -8.09 9.92 3.08
CA ILE A 224 -8.68 9.48 1.80
C ILE A 224 -9.16 10.67 0.94
N ARG A 225 -9.58 11.77 1.58
CA ARG A 225 -9.98 13.00 0.86
C ARG A 225 -8.80 13.64 0.13
N HIS A 226 -7.60 13.62 0.73
CA HIS A 226 -6.39 14.14 0.08
C HIS A 226 -5.97 13.30 -1.11
N PHE A 227 -6.13 11.98 -1.02
CA PHE A 227 -5.91 11.08 -2.15
C PHE A 227 -6.88 11.39 -3.30
N CYS A 228 -8.18 11.49 -3.02
CA CYS A 228 -9.18 11.81 -4.04
C CYS A 228 -9.01 13.23 -4.63
N ASP A 229 -8.60 14.22 -3.81
CA ASP A 229 -8.24 15.56 -4.30
C ASP A 229 -7.02 15.54 -5.21
N MET A 230 -6.06 14.65 -4.97
CA MET A 230 -4.95 14.44 -5.90
C MET A 230 -5.44 13.85 -7.22
N LEU A 231 -6.24 12.78 -7.20
CA LEU A 231 -6.75 12.15 -8.42
C LEU A 231 -7.62 13.09 -9.27
N ALA A 232 -8.33 14.02 -8.63
CA ALA A 232 -9.13 15.04 -9.30
C ALA A 232 -8.29 16.20 -9.88
N GLY A 233 -7.03 16.34 -9.45
CA GLY A 233 -6.16 17.42 -9.87
C GLY A 233 -5.65 17.25 -11.30
N GLN A 234 -5.76 18.31 -12.11
CA GLN A 234 -5.20 18.33 -13.47
C GLN A 234 -3.68 18.07 -13.46
N ASP A 235 -2.98 18.59 -12.46
CA ASP A 235 -1.54 18.39 -12.30
C ASP A 235 -1.15 16.91 -12.11
N TYR A 236 -2.02 16.13 -11.46
CA TYR A 236 -1.87 14.68 -11.37
C TYR A 236 -2.24 13.99 -12.68
N GLN A 237 -3.38 14.34 -13.28
CA GLN A 237 -3.86 13.71 -14.50
C GLN A 237 -2.84 13.81 -15.64
N GLU A 238 -2.18 14.95 -15.79
CA GLU A 238 -1.14 15.17 -16.81
C GLU A 238 0.06 14.23 -16.64
N ILE A 239 0.62 14.13 -15.43
CA ILE A 239 1.78 13.24 -15.19
C ILE A 239 1.38 11.76 -15.25
N ASN A 240 0.16 11.42 -14.82
CA ASN A 240 -0.35 10.06 -14.86
C ASN A 240 -0.53 9.59 -16.30
N ALA A 241 -1.22 10.38 -17.13
CA ALA A 241 -1.43 10.08 -18.53
C ALA A 241 -0.10 9.99 -19.30
N LYS A 242 0.83 10.91 -19.04
CA LYS A 242 2.08 11.00 -19.77
C LYS A 242 3.09 9.89 -19.43
N HIS A 243 3.20 9.53 -18.15
CA HIS A 243 4.32 8.73 -17.67
C HIS A 243 3.93 7.41 -16.98
N ARG A 244 2.69 7.28 -16.48
CA ARG A 244 2.26 6.10 -15.71
C ARG A 244 1.48 5.10 -16.56
N LEU A 245 0.45 5.54 -17.27
CA LEU A 245 -0.48 4.63 -17.94
C LEU A 245 0.21 3.73 -18.98
N GLY A 246 1.07 4.29 -19.83
CA GLY A 246 1.82 3.50 -20.82
C GLY A 246 3.00 2.70 -20.26
N ALA A 247 3.38 2.92 -19.00
CA ALA A 247 4.51 2.24 -18.37
C ALA A 247 4.11 0.92 -17.68
N LEU A 248 2.86 0.83 -17.21
CA LEU A 248 2.38 -0.30 -16.42
C LEU A 248 1.66 -1.32 -17.31
N ARG A 249 2.13 -2.58 -17.25
CA ARG A 249 1.41 -3.73 -17.81
C ARG A 249 0.28 -4.16 -16.89
N ASP A 250 0.48 -4.05 -15.58
CA ASP A 250 -0.54 -4.36 -14.58
C ASP A 250 -0.29 -3.59 -13.28
N THR A 251 -1.33 -3.40 -12.48
CA THR A 251 -1.22 -2.73 -11.18
C THR A 251 -2.34 -3.18 -10.24
N PHE A 252 -1.99 -3.32 -8.97
CA PHE A 252 -2.94 -3.47 -7.88
C PHE A 252 -2.73 -2.32 -6.89
N LEU A 253 -3.81 -1.64 -6.52
CA LEU A 253 -3.78 -0.54 -5.55
C LEU A 253 -4.78 -0.78 -4.43
N LEU A 254 -4.27 -0.95 -3.21
CA LEU A 254 -5.05 -1.20 -2.01
C LEU A 254 -4.92 -0.04 -1.03
N CYS A 255 -6.06 0.56 -0.67
CA CYS A 255 -6.16 1.51 0.42
C CYS A 255 -6.21 0.77 1.75
N THR A 256 -5.41 1.21 2.71
CA THR A 256 -5.32 0.68 4.07
C THR A 256 -5.28 1.81 5.11
N THR A 257 -5.54 1.46 6.37
CA THR A 257 -5.32 2.34 7.54
C THR A 257 -4.36 1.68 8.51
N GLU A 258 -3.29 2.37 8.89
CA GLU A 258 -2.32 1.81 9.84
C GLU A 258 -2.90 1.76 11.26
N PHE A 259 -2.60 0.68 12.00
CA PHE A 259 -3.26 0.42 13.30
C PHE A 259 -2.96 1.47 14.36
N ASP A 260 -1.85 2.19 14.24
CA ASP A 260 -1.45 3.26 15.14
C ASP A 260 -2.19 4.59 14.90
N VAL A 261 -2.91 4.72 13.78
CA VAL A 261 -3.77 5.88 13.46
C VAL A 261 -5.27 5.56 13.47
N GLU A 262 -5.66 4.28 13.65
CA GLU A 262 -7.07 3.89 13.80
C GLU A 262 -7.66 4.31 15.16
N THR A 263 -6.85 4.73 16.13
CA THR A 263 -7.30 5.20 17.44
C THR A 263 -7.41 6.72 17.45
N GLY A 264 -8.65 7.25 17.39
CA GLY A 264 -8.97 8.61 17.87
C GLY A 264 -8.66 8.77 19.37
N PRO A 265 -8.78 9.97 19.95
CA PRO A 265 -8.05 10.44 21.14
C PRO A 265 -8.38 9.65 22.43
N ALA A 266 -7.80 8.47 22.55
CA ALA A 266 -7.72 7.63 23.74
C ALA A 266 -6.63 6.57 23.47
N GLY A 267 -5.37 7.01 23.49
CA GLY A 267 -4.25 6.16 23.15
C GLY A 267 -2.92 6.78 23.51
N ALA A 268 -2.82 7.38 24.69
CA ALA A 268 -1.51 7.63 25.29
C ALA A 268 -0.84 6.26 25.51
N LYS A 269 0.31 6.06 24.83
CA LYS A 269 1.26 4.96 25.01
C LYS A 269 0.70 3.54 24.76
N LEU A 270 1.04 3.00 23.59
CA LEU A 270 1.27 1.57 23.38
C LEU A 270 2.59 1.39 22.66
#